data_AF-A0A316G6C4-F1
#
_entry.id   AF-A0A316G6C4-F1
#
_cell.length_a   1.000
_cell.length_b   1.000
_cell.length_c   1.000
_cell.angle_alpha   90.00
_cell.angle_beta   90.00
_cell.angle_gamma   90.00
#
_symmetry.space_group_name_H-M   'P 1'
#
loop_
_entity.id
_entity.type
_entity.pdbx_description
1 polymer ?
#
loop_
_entity_poly.entity_id
_entity_poly.type
_entity_poly.pdbx_seq_one_letter_code
_entity_poly.pdbx_strand_id
1 'polypeptide(L)'
;MYKLSIQCIKHRLIMLTMATILVLSAPLNASNDKPNSKALPFEQLTPSQQQQLAPFKNKWSALDQQQRQKVIKGLSRWNTMNTQQKQLVKKRFKQWRTLPHTEKRQLRRTFHRYKSLSPAKRKQLKHTFQKFRALPADRRHEIKQRFLKVTPKKNLPKRNPSIK
;
A
#
# COMPACT_ATOMS: atom_id res chain seq x y z
N MET A 1 -23.77 -16.72 -10.65
CA MET A 1 -22.46 -16.43 -11.30
C MET A 1 -21.67 -15.32 -10.58
N TYR A 2 -21.39 -15.48 -9.27
CA TYR A 2 -20.73 -14.43 -8.44
C TYR A 2 -19.33 -14.84 -7.91
N LYS A 3 -18.93 -16.12 -8.07
CA LYS A 3 -17.65 -16.65 -7.59
C LYS A 3 -16.45 -16.18 -8.44
N LEU A 4 -16.64 -15.94 -9.73
CA LEU A 4 -15.59 -15.50 -10.68
C LEU A 4 -15.11 -14.05 -10.42
N SER A 5 -16.03 -13.16 -10.03
CA SER A 5 -15.72 -11.74 -9.78
C SER A 5 -14.97 -11.51 -8.45
N ILE A 6 -15.14 -12.39 -7.45
CA ILE A 6 -14.46 -12.26 -6.15
C ILE A 6 -13.00 -12.75 -6.26
N GLN A 7 -12.77 -13.77 -7.11
CA GLN A 7 -11.46 -14.33 -7.42
C GLN A 7 -10.54 -13.26 -8.06
N CYS A 8 -10.99 -12.61 -9.15
CA CYS A 8 -10.24 -11.58 -9.88
C CYS A 8 -9.80 -10.38 -9.02
N ILE A 9 -10.53 -10.09 -7.94
CA ILE A 9 -10.27 -8.92 -7.11
C ILE A 9 -9.33 -9.24 -5.93
N LYS A 10 -9.29 -10.49 -5.44
CA LYS A 10 -8.24 -10.98 -4.53
C LYS A 10 -6.86 -10.94 -5.21
N HIS A 11 -6.81 -11.28 -6.50
CA HIS A 11 -5.59 -11.33 -7.31
C HIS A 11 -5.01 -9.93 -7.58
N ARG A 12 -5.90 -8.96 -7.82
CA ARG A 12 -5.51 -7.57 -8.04
C ARG A 12 -4.96 -6.89 -6.78
N LEU A 13 -5.29 -7.34 -5.56
CA LEU A 13 -4.68 -6.80 -4.33
C LEU A 13 -3.25 -7.29 -4.10
N ILE A 14 -2.96 -8.53 -4.48
CA ILE A 14 -1.59 -9.09 -4.49
C ILE A 14 -0.70 -8.32 -5.48
N MET A 15 -1.26 -7.84 -6.60
CA MET A 15 -0.55 -6.95 -7.53
C MET A 15 -0.06 -5.66 -6.85
N LEU A 16 -0.63 -5.23 -5.72
CA LEU A 16 -0.22 -4.02 -4.99
C LEU A 16 1.11 -4.22 -4.24
N THR A 17 1.38 -5.43 -3.77
CA THR A 17 2.68 -5.79 -3.18
C THR A 17 3.72 -6.12 -4.26
N MET A 18 3.30 -6.69 -5.40
CA MET A 18 4.21 -7.00 -6.52
C MET A 18 4.61 -5.77 -7.35
N ALA A 19 3.71 -4.82 -7.58
CA ALA A 19 3.96 -3.66 -8.45
C ALA A 19 4.75 -2.51 -7.79
N THR A 20 5.22 -2.69 -6.55
CA THR A 20 6.17 -1.76 -5.92
C THR A 20 7.63 -2.20 -6.03
N ILE A 21 7.90 -3.38 -6.58
CA ILE A 21 9.23 -3.99 -6.65
C ILE A 21 9.83 -3.91 -8.07
N LEU A 22 9.08 -3.44 -9.06
CA LEU A 22 9.51 -3.44 -10.47
C LEU A 22 10.03 -2.07 -10.95
N VAL A 23 11.03 -1.49 -10.28
CA VAL A 23 11.91 -0.47 -10.88
C VAL A 23 13.30 -0.59 -10.24
N LEU A 24 14.11 -1.53 -10.71
CA LEU A 24 15.52 -1.35 -11.07
C LEU A 24 16.06 -2.68 -11.60
N SER A 25 16.28 -2.79 -12.91
CA SER A 25 17.03 -3.88 -13.50
C SER A 25 17.93 -3.30 -14.58
N ALA A 26 19.19 -3.08 -14.22
CA ALA A 26 20.33 -3.24 -15.10
C ALA A 26 21.15 -4.42 -14.53
N PRO A 27 21.61 -5.37 -15.35
CA PRO A 27 22.34 -6.53 -14.85
C PRO A 27 23.81 -6.14 -14.68
N LEU A 28 24.35 -6.32 -13.48
CA LEU A 28 25.78 -6.57 -13.31
C LEU A 28 25.86 -7.94 -12.65
N ASN A 29 26.43 -8.91 -13.38
CA ASN A 29 26.70 -10.24 -12.89
C ASN A 29 27.59 -10.14 -11.65
N ALA A 30 27.01 -10.42 -10.50
CA ALA A 30 27.74 -10.83 -9.31
C ALA A 30 26.98 -12.04 -8.76
N SER A 31 27.54 -13.23 -9.01
CA SER A 31 27.12 -14.49 -8.39
C SER A 31 27.29 -14.36 -6.88
N ASN A 32 26.27 -13.83 -6.21
CA ASN A 32 26.13 -13.91 -4.76
C ASN A 32 25.23 -15.10 -4.45
N ASP A 33 25.79 -16.29 -4.52
CA ASP A 33 25.26 -17.46 -3.81
C ASP A 33 25.36 -17.19 -2.31
N LYS A 34 24.37 -16.49 -1.77
CA LYS A 34 24.08 -16.51 -0.34
C LYS A 34 23.17 -17.73 -0.10
N PRO A 35 23.56 -18.69 0.75
CA PRO A 35 22.71 -19.81 1.08
C PRO A 35 21.44 -19.26 1.70
N ASN A 36 20.33 -19.50 1.00
CA ASN A 36 19.01 -18.96 1.27
C ASN A 36 18.33 -19.71 2.44
N SER A 37 19.06 -19.91 3.55
CA SER A 37 18.59 -20.64 4.73
C SER A 37 17.75 -19.72 5.63
N LYS A 38 16.51 -19.45 5.17
CA LYS A 38 15.29 -18.94 5.87
C LYS A 38 14.35 -18.20 4.91
N ALA A 39 14.41 -18.47 3.60
CA ALA A 39 13.37 -18.03 2.67
C ALA A 39 12.09 -18.86 2.91
N LEU A 40 10.97 -18.20 3.24
CA LEU A 40 9.65 -18.83 3.25
C LEU A 40 9.33 -19.31 1.82
N PRO A 41 9.39 -20.63 1.53
CA PRO A 41 9.02 -21.20 0.25
C PRO A 41 7.51 -21.05 0.05
N PHE A 42 7.05 -21.14 -1.18
CA PHE A 42 5.60 -21.07 -1.48
C PHE A 42 4.84 -22.21 -0.77
N GLU A 43 5.50 -23.35 -0.59
CA GLU A 43 5.01 -24.58 0.04
C GLU A 43 4.72 -24.40 1.54
N GLN A 44 5.39 -23.46 2.23
CA GLN A 44 5.16 -23.18 3.65
C GLN A 44 4.03 -22.15 3.90
N LEU A 45 3.39 -21.66 2.85
CA LEU A 45 2.21 -20.79 2.96
C LEU A 45 0.97 -21.62 3.34
N THR A 46 0.00 -21.01 4.02
CA THR A 46 -1.27 -21.70 4.31
C THR A 46 -2.02 -22.01 3.01
N PRO A 47 -2.86 -23.05 2.94
CA PRO A 47 -3.60 -23.40 1.72
C PRO A 47 -4.40 -22.22 1.13
N SER A 48 -4.99 -21.40 2.00
CA SER A 48 -5.69 -20.19 1.60
C SER A 48 -4.76 -19.15 0.95
N GLN A 49 -3.56 -18.95 1.51
CA GLN A 49 -2.56 -18.03 0.95
C GLN A 49 -2.01 -18.56 -0.38
N GLN A 50 -1.74 -19.86 -0.49
CA GLN A 50 -1.29 -20.51 -1.72
C GLN A 50 -2.33 -20.34 -2.83
N GLN A 51 -3.61 -20.62 -2.57
CA GLN A 51 -4.68 -20.45 -3.57
C GLN A 51 -4.79 -19.00 -4.05
N GLN A 52 -4.57 -18.03 -3.16
CA GLN A 52 -4.59 -16.61 -3.51
C GLN A 52 -3.36 -16.19 -4.32
N LEU A 53 -2.19 -16.78 -4.03
CA LEU A 53 -0.91 -16.48 -4.67
C LEU A 53 -0.56 -17.37 -5.87
N ALA A 54 -1.34 -18.42 -6.15
CA ALA A 54 -1.11 -19.36 -7.26
C ALA A 54 -0.80 -18.69 -8.61
N PRO A 55 -1.53 -17.64 -9.08
CA PRO A 55 -1.22 -16.98 -10.35
C PRO A 55 0.05 -16.13 -10.30
N PHE A 56 0.60 -15.93 -9.12
CA PHE A 56 1.82 -15.15 -8.88
C PHE A 56 2.98 -16.04 -8.42
N LYS A 57 2.86 -17.38 -8.48
CA LYS A 57 3.89 -18.33 -8.05
C LYS A 57 5.26 -18.00 -8.67
N ASN A 58 5.31 -17.75 -9.97
CA ASN A 58 6.55 -17.41 -10.68
C ASN A 58 7.17 -16.09 -10.20
N LYS A 59 6.35 -15.13 -9.78
CA LYS A 59 6.85 -13.86 -9.27
C LYS A 59 7.18 -13.93 -7.78
N TRP A 60 6.57 -14.85 -7.03
CA TRP A 60 6.82 -15.10 -5.61
C TRP A 60 8.26 -15.56 -5.38
N SER A 61 8.78 -16.46 -6.22
CA SER A 61 10.17 -16.91 -6.17
C SER A 61 11.16 -15.77 -6.42
N ALA A 62 10.80 -14.81 -7.27
CA ALA A 62 11.63 -13.62 -7.55
C ALA A 62 11.64 -12.57 -6.43
N LEU A 63 10.79 -12.70 -5.40
CA LEU A 63 10.76 -11.76 -4.28
C LEU A 63 11.85 -12.07 -3.24
N ASP A 64 12.45 -11.03 -2.67
CA ASP A 64 13.29 -11.17 -1.47
C ASP A 64 12.45 -11.51 -0.22
N GLN A 65 13.12 -11.91 0.87
CA GLN A 65 12.45 -12.30 2.11
C GLN A 65 11.57 -11.18 2.71
N GLN A 66 12.04 -9.93 2.70
CA GLN A 66 11.28 -8.80 3.25
C GLN A 66 10.02 -8.52 2.42
N GLN A 67 10.12 -8.66 1.11
CA GLN A 67 9.01 -8.52 0.17
C GLN A 67 7.98 -9.63 0.39
N ARG A 68 8.41 -10.90 0.47
CA ARG A 68 7.54 -12.05 0.79
C ARG A 68 6.80 -11.85 2.11
N GLN A 69 7.49 -11.41 3.16
CA GLN A 69 6.85 -11.11 4.45
C GLN A 69 5.81 -9.99 4.36
N LYS A 70 6.06 -8.93 3.57
CA LYS A 70 5.09 -7.85 3.35
C LYS A 70 3.83 -8.37 2.64
N VAL A 71 3.99 -9.25 1.64
CA VAL A 71 2.87 -9.88 0.93
C VAL A 71 2.05 -10.74 1.88
N ILE A 72 2.68 -11.61 2.66
CA ILE A 72 2.00 -12.48 3.64
C ILE A 72 1.22 -11.64 4.67
N LYS A 73 1.86 -10.62 5.25
CA LYS A 73 1.19 -9.70 6.20
C LYS A 73 0.01 -8.96 5.55
N GLY A 74 0.11 -8.66 4.26
CA GLY A 74 -0.98 -8.09 3.46
C GLY A 74 -2.15 -9.07 3.29
N LEU A 75 -1.85 -10.33 2.95
CA LEU A 75 -2.83 -11.40 2.78
C LEU A 75 -3.56 -11.73 4.07
N SER A 76 -2.85 -11.90 5.18
CA SER A 76 -3.49 -12.17 6.48
C SER A 76 -4.46 -11.05 6.85
N ARG A 77 -4.06 -9.79 6.68
CA ARG A 77 -4.94 -8.64 6.92
C ARG A 77 -6.14 -8.61 5.98
N TRP A 78 -5.96 -8.98 4.72
CA TRP A 78 -7.05 -9.05 3.77
C TRP A 78 -8.06 -10.15 4.13
N ASN A 79 -7.59 -11.28 4.63
CA ASN A 79 -8.44 -12.40 5.01
C ASN A 79 -9.30 -12.07 6.24
N THR A 80 -8.77 -11.29 7.18
CA THR A 80 -9.52 -10.80 8.35
C THR A 80 -10.49 -9.65 8.05
N MET A 81 -10.49 -9.09 6.83
CA MET A 81 -11.41 -7.99 6.48
C MET A 81 -12.82 -8.48 6.15
N ASN A 82 -13.83 -7.74 6.60
CA ASN A 82 -15.21 -7.92 6.16
C ASN A 82 -15.41 -7.40 4.71
N THR A 83 -16.60 -7.64 4.15
CA THR A 83 -16.92 -7.28 2.75
C THR A 83 -16.78 -5.78 2.49
N GLN A 84 -17.25 -4.92 3.39
CA GLN A 84 -17.19 -3.47 3.23
C GLN A 84 -15.74 -2.95 3.28
N GLN A 85 -14.93 -3.47 4.20
CA GLN A 85 -13.50 -3.15 4.28
C GLN A 85 -12.76 -3.59 3.02
N LYS A 86 -13.05 -4.81 2.52
CA LYS A 86 -12.51 -5.30 1.24
C LYS A 86 -12.90 -4.37 0.09
N GLN A 87 -14.15 -3.93 -0.01
CA GLN A 87 -14.61 -2.97 -1.04
C GLN A 87 -13.87 -1.64 -0.96
N LEU A 88 -13.70 -1.08 0.23
CA LEU A 88 -12.97 0.19 0.41
C LEU A 88 -11.51 0.07 -0.05
N VAL A 89 -10.84 -1.03 0.32
CA VAL A 89 -9.47 -1.29 -0.10
C VAL A 89 -9.38 -1.46 -1.63
N LYS A 90 -10.34 -2.15 -2.24
CA LYS A 90 -10.43 -2.29 -3.72
C LYS A 90 -10.56 -0.92 -4.40
N LYS A 91 -11.44 -0.05 -3.91
CA LYS A 91 -11.64 1.30 -4.43
C LYS A 91 -10.36 2.12 -4.36
N ARG A 92 -9.71 2.13 -3.18
CA ARG A 92 -8.42 2.83 -2.98
C ARG A 92 -7.33 2.30 -3.89
N PHE A 93 -7.29 0.98 -4.12
CA PHE A 93 -6.32 0.41 -5.04
C PHE A 93 -6.57 0.80 -6.50
N LYS A 94 -7.83 0.82 -6.95
CA LYS A 94 -8.18 1.29 -8.29
C LYS A 94 -7.69 2.74 -8.48
N GLN A 95 -7.92 3.59 -7.50
CA GLN A 95 -7.43 4.98 -7.49
C GLN A 95 -5.90 5.06 -7.47
N TRP A 96 -5.22 4.22 -6.68
CA TRP A 96 -3.77 4.17 -6.67
C TRP A 96 -3.21 3.83 -8.06
N ARG A 97 -3.82 2.87 -8.77
CA ARG A 97 -3.32 2.38 -10.06
C ARG A 97 -3.34 3.46 -11.13
N THR A 98 -4.35 4.32 -11.11
CA THR A 98 -4.51 5.43 -12.05
C THR A 98 -3.56 6.59 -11.76
N LEU A 99 -2.81 6.57 -10.65
CA LEU A 99 -1.87 7.65 -10.34
C LEU A 99 -0.66 7.66 -11.30
N PRO A 100 -0.16 8.83 -11.71
CA PRO A 100 1.14 8.97 -12.38
C PRO A 100 2.29 8.44 -11.51
N HIS A 101 3.39 8.02 -12.14
CA HIS A 101 4.57 7.51 -11.42
C HIS A 101 5.16 8.54 -10.43
N THR A 102 5.14 9.82 -10.80
CA THR A 102 5.60 10.93 -9.95
C THR A 102 4.78 11.05 -8.67
N GLU A 103 3.46 10.94 -8.77
CA GLU A 103 2.55 10.95 -7.62
C GLU A 103 2.71 9.71 -6.74
N LYS A 104 2.82 8.53 -7.35
CA LYS A 104 3.08 7.27 -6.64
C LYS A 104 4.36 7.37 -5.81
N ARG A 105 5.42 7.95 -6.38
CA ARG A 105 6.68 8.21 -5.66
C ARG A 105 6.49 9.18 -4.51
N GLN A 106 5.75 10.27 -4.70
CA GLN A 106 5.50 11.24 -3.65
C GLN A 106 4.71 10.61 -2.49
N LEU A 107 3.66 9.84 -2.78
CA LEU A 107 2.88 9.14 -1.76
C LEU A 107 3.73 8.13 -0.98
N ARG A 108 4.59 7.37 -1.67
CA ARG A 108 5.54 6.45 -1.02
C ARG A 108 6.50 7.18 -0.08
N ARG A 109 7.05 8.32 -0.49
CA ARG A 109 7.93 9.15 0.34
C ARG A 109 7.22 9.68 1.58
N THR A 110 6.01 10.22 1.42
CA THR A 110 5.19 10.70 2.54
C THR A 110 4.84 9.57 3.50
N PHE A 111 4.48 8.40 2.97
CA PHE A 111 4.19 7.22 3.80
C PHE A 111 5.42 6.74 4.57
N HIS A 112 6.59 6.71 3.93
CA HIS A 112 7.83 6.32 4.59
C HIS A 112 8.18 7.29 5.74
N ARG A 113 8.06 8.60 5.49
CA ARG A 113 8.23 9.64 6.53
C ARG A 113 7.23 9.48 7.67
N TYR A 114 5.98 9.17 7.37
CA TYR A 114 4.98 8.88 8.40
C TYR A 114 5.36 7.63 9.21
N LYS A 115 5.86 6.59 8.56
CA LYS A 115 6.27 5.34 9.21
C LYS A 115 7.53 5.48 10.07
N SER A 116 8.41 6.41 9.75
CA SER A 116 9.60 6.73 10.55
C SER A 116 9.29 7.60 11.78
N LEU A 117 8.08 8.16 11.89
CA LEU A 117 7.66 8.86 13.10
C LEU A 117 7.57 7.90 14.31
N SER A 118 7.94 8.41 15.48
CA SER A 118 7.76 7.69 16.74
C SER A 118 6.30 7.29 16.95
N PRO A 119 6.01 6.19 17.66
CA PRO A 119 4.64 5.75 17.94
C PRO A 119 3.77 6.86 18.55
N ALA A 120 4.33 7.66 19.47
CA ALA A 120 3.66 8.80 20.08
C ALA A 120 3.27 9.88 19.05
N LYS A 121 4.21 10.29 18.18
CA LYS A 121 3.94 11.26 17.11
C LYS A 121 2.88 10.75 16.12
N ARG A 122 2.91 9.45 15.78
CA ARG A 122 1.87 8.83 14.93
C ARG A 122 0.50 8.84 15.59
N LYS A 123 0.42 8.52 16.89
CA LYS A 123 -0.82 8.53 17.68
C LYS A 123 -1.41 9.95 17.73
N GLN A 124 -0.57 10.94 18.01
CA GLN A 124 -0.96 12.36 18.02
C GLN A 124 -1.50 12.79 16.65
N LEU A 125 -0.78 12.51 15.56
CA LEU A 125 -1.22 12.88 14.21
C LEU A 125 -2.55 12.23 13.84
N LYS A 126 -2.74 10.95 14.18
CA LYS A 126 -4.02 10.24 13.96
C LYS A 126 -5.15 10.91 14.73
N HIS A 127 -4.93 11.26 15.99
CA HIS A 127 -5.92 11.90 16.84
C HIS A 127 -6.29 13.30 16.34
N THR A 128 -5.30 14.13 16.00
CA THR A 128 -5.53 15.47 15.42
C THR A 128 -6.30 15.38 14.10
N PHE A 129 -5.96 14.41 13.24
CA PHE A 129 -6.68 14.20 11.99
C PHE A 129 -8.13 13.75 12.21
N GLN A 130 -8.38 12.87 13.21
CA GLN A 130 -9.74 12.46 13.58
C GLN A 130 -10.57 13.65 14.07
N LYS A 131 -10.01 14.49 14.96
CA LYS A 131 -10.65 15.73 15.40
C LYS A 131 -10.97 16.65 14.22
N PHE A 132 -10.00 16.88 13.33
CA PHE A 132 -10.23 17.67 12.12
C PHE A 132 -11.35 17.10 11.25
N ARG A 133 -11.41 15.78 11.06
CA ARG A 133 -12.46 15.12 10.27
C ARG A 133 -13.85 15.19 10.90
N ALA A 134 -13.94 15.31 12.22
CA ALA A 134 -15.19 15.46 12.96
C ALA A 134 -15.74 16.90 12.94
N LEU A 135 -14.94 17.89 12.52
CA LEU A 135 -15.40 19.28 12.41
C LEU A 135 -16.46 19.45 11.30
N PRO A 136 -17.40 20.40 11.46
CA PRO A 136 -18.32 20.83 10.39
C PRO A 136 -17.57 21.18 9.10
N ALA A 137 -18.24 21.00 7.95
CA ALA A 137 -17.62 21.23 6.65
C ALA A 137 -16.99 22.63 6.55
N ASP A 138 -17.72 23.67 6.95
CA ASP A 138 -17.27 25.06 6.85
C ASP A 138 -16.00 25.33 7.66
N ARG A 139 -15.95 24.79 8.89
CA ARG A 139 -14.75 24.88 9.75
C ARG A 139 -13.56 24.15 9.15
N ARG A 140 -13.77 22.98 8.53
CA ARG A 140 -12.71 22.27 7.81
C ARG A 140 -12.23 23.08 6.59
N HIS A 141 -13.14 23.72 5.88
CA HIS A 141 -12.81 24.58 4.75
C HIS A 141 -12.00 25.80 5.20
N GLU A 142 -12.42 26.48 6.27
CA GLU A 142 -11.71 27.63 6.84
C GLU A 142 -10.26 27.29 7.23
N ILE A 143 -10.08 26.21 8.02
CA ILE A 143 -8.75 25.74 8.44
C ILE A 143 -7.87 25.43 7.23
N LYS A 144 -8.44 24.79 6.20
CA LYS A 144 -7.73 24.47 4.97
C LYS A 144 -7.34 25.73 4.20
N GLN A 145 -8.20 26.73 4.10
CA GLN A 145 -7.87 27.99 3.44
C GLN A 145 -6.76 28.74 4.17
N ARG A 146 -6.85 28.83 5.51
CA ARG A 146 -5.77 29.42 6.34
C ARG A 146 -4.44 28.70 6.09
N PHE A 147 -4.44 27.37 6.09
CA PHE A 147 -3.24 26.58 5.79
C PHE A 147 -2.66 26.86 4.39
N LEU A 148 -3.50 26.98 3.37
CA LEU A 148 -3.07 27.29 2.00
C LEU A 148 -2.49 28.71 1.88
N LYS A 149 -2.98 29.68 2.67
CA LYS A 149 -2.47 31.05 2.70
C LYS A 149 -1.07 31.13 3.32
N VAL A 150 -0.83 30.39 4.41
CA VAL A 150 0.45 30.46 5.15
C VAL A 150 1.52 29.49 4.62
N THR A 151 1.15 28.51 3.79
CA THR A 151 2.10 27.52 3.27
C THR A 151 2.58 27.94 1.88
N PRO A 152 3.89 28.17 1.68
CA PRO A 152 4.43 28.48 0.36
C PRO A 152 4.04 27.42 -0.67
N LYS A 153 3.66 27.84 -1.89
CA LYS A 153 3.20 26.93 -2.97
C LYS A 153 4.20 25.79 -3.25
N LYS A 154 5.50 26.04 -3.09
CA LYS A 154 6.58 25.04 -3.23
C LYS A 154 6.51 23.90 -2.19
N ASN A 155 5.91 24.14 -1.03
CA ASN A 155 5.80 23.19 0.08
C ASN A 155 4.44 22.48 0.13
N LEU A 156 3.47 22.90 -0.70
CA LEU A 156 2.17 22.26 -0.75
C LEU A 156 2.29 20.87 -1.38
N PRO A 157 1.75 19.81 -0.74
CA PRO A 157 1.66 18.52 -1.38
C PRO A 157 0.79 18.66 -2.64
N LYS A 158 1.28 18.19 -3.80
CA LYS A 158 0.48 18.13 -5.03
C LYS A 158 -0.81 17.37 -4.73
N ARG A 159 -1.93 18.11 -4.63
CA ARG A 159 -3.21 17.57 -4.17
C ARG A 159 -3.82 16.74 -5.29
N ASN A 160 -4.07 15.46 -5.03
CA ASN A 160 -4.82 14.62 -5.93
C ASN A 160 -6.33 14.72 -5.64
N PRO A 161 -7.17 15.18 -6.58
CA PRO A 161 -8.62 15.32 -6.39
C PRO A 161 -9.38 13.99 -6.30
N SER A 162 -8.78 12.85 -6.66
CA SER A 162 -9.43 11.53 -6.69
C SER A 162 -9.59 10.87 -5.31
N ILE A 163 -9.01 11.44 -4.25
CA ILE A 163 -9.18 10.97 -2.86
C ILE A 163 -10.19 11.90 -2.17
N LYS A 164 -11.48 11.71 -2.48
CA LYS A 164 -12.61 12.29 -1.72
C LYS A 164 -12.90 11.45 -0.47
#